data_AF-A0A0B7G187-F1
#
_entry.id   AF-A0A0B7G187-F1
#
_cell.length_a   1.000
_cell.length_b   1.000
_cell.length_c   1.000
_cell.angle_alpha   90.00
_cell.angle_beta   90.00
_cell.angle_gamma   90.00
#
_symmetry.space_group_name_H-M   'P 1'
#
loop_
_entity.id
_entity.type
_entity.pdbx_description
1 polymer ?
#
loop_
_entity_poly.entity_id
_entity_poly.type
_entity_poly.pdbx_seq_one_letter_code
_entity_poly.pdbx_strand_id
1 'polypeptide(L)'
;MNALFSFITVSWNVFTEHFKVSLVGHSDNNGAQDTGHLRVTYHHNYFLHVNSRLPSLRFGTGHIYNNYFKNVLNSGVDSRDGAQTLVESNVMENVLLPIETALNGGFAVQRNNLLINTTMDTDLVTGTLTTVPYTYTLDDASTIAATVAKSAGAGVVTF
;
A
#
# COMPACT_ATOMS: atom_id res chain seq x y z
N MET A 1 -12.02 -22.48 -0.62
CA MET A 1 -10.63 -22.53 -1.09
C MET A 1 -9.80 -21.80 -0.05
N ASN A 2 -8.93 -22.49 0.68
CA ASN A 2 -8.18 -21.92 1.81
C ASN A 2 -7.01 -21.10 1.27
N ALA A 3 -7.09 -19.78 1.34
CA ALA A 3 -6.03 -18.88 0.89
C ALA A 3 -5.11 -18.51 2.07
N LEU A 4 -4.15 -19.38 2.41
CA LEU A 4 -3.16 -19.18 3.50
C LEU A 4 -1.97 -18.30 3.06
N PHE A 5 -2.17 -17.34 2.15
CA PHE A 5 -1.05 -16.60 1.56
C PHE A 5 -0.44 -15.62 2.56
N SER A 6 0.88 -15.65 2.67
CA SER A 6 1.69 -14.79 3.54
C SER A 6 3.09 -14.69 2.97
N PHE A 7 3.83 -13.65 3.37
CA PHE A 7 5.22 -13.40 2.95
C PHE A 7 5.34 -13.12 1.44
N ILE A 8 4.45 -12.25 0.95
CA ILE A 8 4.47 -11.81 -0.45
C ILE A 8 5.13 -10.43 -0.53
N THR A 9 6.02 -10.26 -1.51
CA THR A 9 6.56 -8.96 -1.90
C THR A 9 6.08 -8.61 -3.30
N VAL A 10 5.54 -7.41 -3.46
CA VAL A 10 5.16 -6.79 -4.73
C VAL A 10 6.08 -5.60 -4.93
N SER A 11 7.01 -5.71 -5.87
CA SER A 11 8.04 -4.67 -6.05
C SER A 11 8.33 -4.32 -7.50
N TRP A 12 8.63 -3.04 -7.75
CA TRP A 12 9.05 -2.54 -9.06
C TRP A 12 8.03 -2.79 -10.18
N ASN A 13 6.73 -2.81 -9.84
CA ASN A 13 5.66 -2.98 -10.81
C ASN A 13 5.07 -1.63 -11.23
N VAL A 14 4.45 -1.59 -12.41
CA VAL A 14 3.59 -0.47 -12.83
C VAL A 14 2.15 -0.97 -12.89
N PHE A 15 1.28 -0.33 -12.13
CA PHE A 15 -0.16 -0.50 -12.17
C PHE A 15 -0.76 0.78 -12.75
N THR A 16 -1.43 0.69 -13.90
CA THR A 16 -1.97 1.86 -14.60
C THR A 16 -3.31 1.58 -15.24
N GLU A 17 -4.14 2.62 -15.39
CA GLU A 17 -5.41 2.59 -16.15
C GLU A 17 -6.40 1.50 -15.65
N HIS A 18 -6.60 1.42 -14.33
CA HIS A 18 -7.41 0.35 -13.74
C HIS A 18 -8.22 0.78 -12.51
N PHE A 19 -9.38 0.14 -12.31
CA PHE A 19 -10.31 0.51 -11.24
C PHE A 19 -9.99 -0.13 -9.88
N LYS A 20 -9.78 -1.46 -9.84
CA LYS A 20 -9.61 -2.22 -8.58
C LYS A 20 -8.26 -2.92 -8.60
N VAL A 21 -7.23 -2.26 -8.10
CA VAL A 21 -5.85 -2.66 -8.42
C VAL A 21 -5.39 -3.88 -7.63
N SER A 22 -5.47 -3.87 -6.30
CA SER A 22 -4.93 -4.96 -5.48
C SER A 22 -5.82 -5.25 -4.27
N LEU A 23 -6.29 -6.48 -4.15
CA LEU A 23 -7.13 -6.95 -3.05
C LEU A 23 -6.39 -8.01 -2.24
N VAL A 24 -6.24 -7.79 -0.94
CA VAL A 24 -5.63 -8.73 0.00
C VAL A 24 -6.64 -9.04 1.10
N GLY A 25 -7.19 -10.25 1.07
CA GLY A 25 -8.34 -10.65 1.89
C GLY A 25 -9.66 -10.28 1.20
N HIS A 26 -10.43 -11.28 0.78
CA HIS A 26 -11.53 -11.09 -0.17
C HIS A 26 -12.88 -10.72 0.47
N SER A 27 -13.06 -10.99 1.76
CA SER A 27 -14.35 -10.91 2.44
C SER A 27 -14.18 -10.50 3.90
N ASP A 28 -15.03 -9.57 4.35
CA ASP A 28 -15.10 -9.09 5.74
C ASP A 28 -15.49 -10.22 6.72
N ASN A 29 -16.10 -11.30 6.20
CA ASN A 29 -16.51 -12.47 6.99
C ASN A 29 -15.49 -13.62 6.97
N ASN A 30 -14.29 -13.42 6.42
CA ASN A 30 -13.26 -14.46 6.33
C ASN A 30 -12.19 -14.40 7.42
N GLY A 31 -12.40 -13.58 8.46
CA GLY A 31 -11.42 -13.36 9.52
C GLY A 31 -10.95 -14.64 10.23
N ALA A 32 -11.81 -15.66 10.35
CA ALA A 32 -11.45 -16.95 10.96
C ALA A 32 -10.33 -17.69 10.20
N GLN A 33 -10.13 -17.40 8.91
CA GLN A 33 -9.11 -18.02 8.06
C GLN A 33 -7.93 -17.06 7.80
N ASP A 34 -8.22 -15.77 7.70
CA ASP A 34 -7.23 -14.78 7.25
C ASP A 34 -6.44 -14.14 8.40
N THR A 35 -6.98 -14.14 9.64
CA THR A 35 -6.30 -13.56 10.80
C THR A 35 -4.99 -14.30 11.09
N GLY A 36 -3.91 -13.55 11.26
CA GLY A 36 -2.55 -14.10 11.44
C GLY A 36 -1.80 -14.40 10.14
N HIS A 37 -2.47 -14.28 8.99
CA HIS A 37 -1.92 -14.45 7.64
C HIS A 37 -1.84 -13.11 6.90
N LEU A 38 -1.90 -13.13 5.55
CA LEU A 38 -1.98 -11.96 4.66
C LEU A 38 -0.90 -10.91 4.92
N ARG A 39 0.33 -11.37 5.13
CA ARG A 39 1.51 -10.50 5.32
C ARG A 39 2.09 -10.13 3.97
N VAL A 40 2.01 -8.85 3.61
CA VAL A 40 2.39 -8.34 2.29
C VAL A 40 3.32 -7.13 2.41
N THR A 41 4.24 -7.02 1.46
CA THR A 41 5.13 -5.87 1.30
C THR A 41 4.95 -5.29 -0.10
N TYR A 42 4.73 -3.99 -0.19
CA TYR A 42 4.68 -3.26 -1.45
C TYR A 42 5.80 -2.22 -1.44
N HIS A 43 6.74 -2.30 -2.38
CA HIS A 43 7.75 -1.25 -2.51
C HIS A 43 8.14 -0.92 -3.93
N HIS A 44 8.49 0.35 -4.17
CA HIS A 44 8.94 0.82 -5.48
C HIS A 44 7.97 0.53 -6.62
N ASN A 45 6.68 0.38 -6.33
CA ASN A 45 5.65 0.26 -7.35
C ASN A 45 5.18 1.64 -7.80
N TYR A 46 4.79 1.73 -9.07
CA TYR A 46 4.14 2.89 -9.63
C TYR A 46 2.64 2.62 -9.76
N PHE A 47 1.82 3.32 -8.97
CA PHE A 47 0.37 3.34 -9.12
C PHE A 47 -0.04 4.62 -9.85
N LEU A 48 -0.27 4.52 -11.16
CA LEU A 48 -0.47 5.66 -12.05
C LEU A 48 -1.87 5.66 -12.65
N HIS A 49 -2.67 6.71 -12.43
CA HIS A 49 -3.99 6.85 -13.05
C HIS A 49 -4.88 5.62 -12.82
N VAL A 50 -5.10 5.33 -11.55
CA VAL A 50 -5.90 4.20 -11.07
C VAL A 50 -6.97 4.69 -10.11
N ASN A 51 -8.03 3.90 -9.91
CA ASN A 51 -9.13 4.35 -9.05
C ASN A 51 -8.90 4.05 -7.57
N SER A 52 -8.68 2.79 -7.20
CA SER A 52 -8.70 2.38 -5.78
C SER A 52 -7.94 1.09 -5.49
N ARG A 53 -7.75 0.80 -4.21
CA ARG A 53 -7.22 -0.46 -3.65
C ARG A 53 -5.74 -0.68 -3.92
N LEU A 54 -4.87 0.10 -3.26
CA LEU A 54 -3.43 0.18 -3.54
C LEU A 54 -2.50 -0.16 -2.35
N PRO A 55 -2.69 -1.27 -1.61
CA PRO A 55 -3.73 -2.29 -1.73
C PRO A 55 -4.96 -1.99 -0.85
N SER A 56 -6.02 -2.78 -1.03
CA SER A 56 -7.09 -2.93 -0.03
C SER A 56 -6.82 -4.18 0.78
N LEU A 57 -6.40 -4.02 2.04
CA LEU A 57 -5.94 -5.09 2.93
C LEU A 57 -6.93 -5.31 4.08
N ARG A 58 -7.24 -6.58 4.35
CA ARG A 58 -8.02 -7.03 5.51
C ARG A 58 -7.22 -7.94 6.42
N PHE A 59 -7.47 -7.87 7.73
CA PHE A 59 -6.97 -8.75 8.81
C PHE A 59 -5.44 -8.87 9.01
N GLY A 60 -4.66 -8.79 7.93
CA GLY A 60 -3.22 -9.02 7.91
C GLY A 60 -2.40 -7.76 8.16
N THR A 61 -1.11 -7.85 7.83
CA THR A 61 -0.15 -6.77 7.97
C THR A 61 0.42 -6.34 6.62
N GLY A 62 0.41 -5.04 6.33
CA GLY A 62 0.98 -4.48 5.12
C GLY A 62 2.15 -3.56 5.43
N HIS A 63 3.31 -3.79 4.81
CA HIS A 63 4.38 -2.80 4.76
C HIS A 63 4.41 -2.15 3.38
N ILE A 64 4.04 -0.87 3.31
CA ILE A 64 3.88 -0.13 2.06
C ILE A 64 4.92 0.99 2.08
N TYR A 65 6.05 0.82 1.37
CA TYR A 65 7.12 1.80 1.43
C TYR A 65 7.74 2.16 0.07
N ASN A 66 8.21 3.40 -0.08
CA ASN A 66 8.86 3.87 -1.30
C ASN A 66 8.07 3.60 -2.61
N ASN A 67 6.75 3.58 -2.56
CA ASN A 67 5.91 3.53 -3.76
C ASN A 67 5.59 4.95 -4.25
N TYR A 68 5.26 5.07 -5.53
CA TYR A 68 4.77 6.31 -6.12
C TYR A 68 3.30 6.15 -6.51
N PHE A 69 2.42 6.87 -5.81
CA PHE A 69 1.00 6.98 -6.12
C PHE A 69 0.78 8.30 -6.85
N LYS A 70 0.29 8.24 -8.09
CA LYS A 70 0.05 9.42 -8.91
C LYS A 70 -1.32 9.35 -9.58
N ASN A 71 -2.12 10.39 -9.41
CA ASN A 71 -3.46 10.51 -10.00
C ASN A 71 -4.36 9.34 -9.58
N VAL A 72 -4.51 9.15 -8.28
CA VAL A 72 -5.38 8.11 -7.71
C VAL A 72 -6.75 8.72 -7.45
N LEU A 73 -7.76 8.25 -8.19
CA LEU A 73 -9.06 8.92 -8.29
C LEU A 73 -9.95 8.74 -7.06
N ASN A 74 -9.70 7.71 -6.24
CA ASN A 74 -10.46 7.44 -5.03
C ASN A 74 -9.51 7.14 -3.86
N SER A 75 -9.01 5.91 -3.74
CA SER A 75 -8.30 5.49 -2.51
C SER A 75 -6.93 4.85 -2.77
N GLY A 76 -5.98 5.23 -1.92
CA GLY A 76 -4.62 4.74 -1.83
C GLY A 76 -4.56 3.40 -1.10
N VAL A 77 -3.92 3.42 0.07
CA VAL A 77 -3.82 2.25 0.94
C VAL A 77 -5.11 2.14 1.75
N ASP A 78 -5.93 1.11 1.51
CA ASP A 78 -7.08 0.83 2.38
C ASP A 78 -6.69 -0.21 3.42
N SER A 79 -6.70 0.16 4.70
CA SER A 79 -6.52 -0.74 5.83
C SER A 79 -7.89 -1.03 6.47
N ARG A 80 -8.33 -2.28 6.39
CA ARG A 80 -9.73 -2.68 6.64
C ARG A 80 -9.82 -3.89 7.55
N ASP A 81 -10.97 -4.10 8.17
CA ASP A 81 -11.30 -5.25 9.02
C ASP A 81 -10.17 -5.62 10.00
N GLY A 82 -9.62 -4.62 10.70
CA GLY A 82 -8.56 -4.81 11.70
C GLY A 82 -7.14 -4.98 11.16
N ALA A 83 -6.92 -4.83 9.86
CA ALA A 83 -5.59 -4.82 9.26
C ALA A 83 -4.68 -3.76 9.90
N GLN A 84 -3.38 -4.01 9.86
CA GLN A 84 -2.34 -3.09 10.34
C GLN A 84 -1.40 -2.75 9.18
N THR A 85 -1.28 -1.49 8.81
CA THR A 85 -0.35 -1.05 7.78
C THR A 85 0.75 -0.17 8.36
N LEU A 86 1.96 -0.33 7.83
CA LEU A 86 3.09 0.56 8.04
C LEU A 86 3.40 1.22 6.70
N VAL A 87 3.11 2.52 6.59
CA VAL A 87 3.13 3.29 5.33
C VAL A 87 4.26 4.31 5.38
N GLU A 88 5.36 4.05 4.67
CA GLU A 88 6.62 4.76 4.88
C GLU A 88 7.25 5.33 3.61
N SER A 89 7.69 6.58 3.65
CA SER A 89 8.51 7.19 2.57
C SER A 89 7.94 7.01 1.16
N ASN A 90 6.61 6.99 1.01
CA ASN A 90 5.95 6.97 -0.29
C ASN A 90 5.77 8.39 -0.83
N VAL A 91 5.57 8.54 -2.14
CA VAL A 91 5.09 9.79 -2.74
C VAL A 91 3.63 9.61 -3.13
N MET A 92 2.77 10.53 -2.70
CA MET A 92 1.35 10.54 -3.01
C MET A 92 0.99 11.88 -3.67
N GLU A 93 0.87 11.84 -4.99
CA GLU A 93 0.60 13.00 -5.85
C GLU A 93 -0.80 12.92 -6.45
N ASN A 94 -1.65 13.92 -6.20
CA ASN A 94 -3.05 13.94 -6.61
C ASN A 94 -3.80 12.63 -6.22
N VAL A 95 -3.78 12.28 -4.93
CA VAL A 95 -4.47 11.12 -4.36
C VAL A 95 -5.64 11.61 -3.50
N LEU A 96 -6.86 11.16 -3.78
CA LEU A 96 -8.05 11.65 -3.06
C LEU A 96 -8.05 11.21 -1.59
N LEU A 97 -7.86 9.92 -1.31
CA LEU A 97 -7.76 9.34 0.04
C LEU A 97 -6.44 8.55 0.16
N PRO A 98 -5.33 9.16 0.60
CA PRO A 98 -4.01 8.50 0.59
C PRO A 98 -3.89 7.24 1.45
N ILE A 99 -4.47 7.23 2.64
CA ILE A 99 -4.45 6.11 3.60
C ILE A 99 -5.81 6.02 4.31
N GLU A 100 -6.67 5.14 3.80
CA GLU A 100 -8.04 4.97 4.29
C GLU A 100 -8.10 3.91 5.41
N THR A 101 -8.67 4.27 6.57
CA THR A 101 -8.90 3.36 7.70
C THR A 101 -10.34 3.31 8.19
N ALA A 102 -11.21 4.23 7.76
CA ALA A 102 -12.60 4.33 8.21
C ALA A 102 -13.50 3.30 7.50
N LEU A 103 -13.11 2.81 6.31
CA LEU A 103 -13.85 1.79 5.57
C LEU A 103 -13.80 0.40 6.24
N ASN A 104 -14.76 0.13 7.12
CA ASN A 104 -14.87 -1.08 7.96
C ASN A 104 -13.76 -1.22 9.01
N GLY A 105 -13.11 -0.10 9.37
CA GLY A 105 -12.11 -0.03 10.42
C GLY A 105 -10.80 -0.71 10.06
N GLY A 106 -9.71 -0.27 10.65
CA GLY A 106 -8.37 -0.77 10.39
C GLY A 106 -7.38 0.22 10.95
N PHE A 107 -6.11 -0.01 10.70
CA PHE A 107 -5.08 0.79 11.35
C PHE A 107 -3.90 1.04 10.43
N ALA A 108 -3.32 2.23 10.56
CA ALA A 108 -2.10 2.61 9.87
C ALA A 108 -1.13 3.29 10.83
N VAL A 109 0.15 2.95 10.74
CA VAL A 109 1.25 3.80 11.19
C VAL A 109 1.86 4.38 9.93
N GLN A 110 1.99 5.70 9.86
CA GLN A 110 2.59 6.36 8.70
C GLN A 110 3.76 7.24 9.13
N ARG A 111 4.82 7.31 8.31
CA ARG A 111 5.93 8.26 8.50
C ARG A 111 6.62 8.60 7.19
N ASN A 112 7.15 9.81 7.11
CA ASN A 112 7.97 10.31 6.01
C ASN A 112 7.33 10.25 4.61
N ASN A 113 6.01 10.13 4.49
CA ASN A 113 5.34 10.20 3.19
C ASN A 113 5.34 11.64 2.65
N LEU A 114 5.65 11.80 1.37
CA LEU A 114 5.60 13.07 0.68
C LEU A 114 4.25 13.23 -0.03
N LEU A 115 3.44 14.17 0.43
CA LEU A 115 2.15 14.49 -0.17
C LEU A 115 2.28 15.69 -1.12
N ILE A 116 1.84 15.53 -2.37
CA ILE A 116 1.86 16.58 -3.39
C ILE A 116 0.43 16.74 -3.90
N ASN A 117 -0.15 17.94 -3.76
CA ASN A 117 -1.57 18.20 -4.07
C ASN A 117 -2.52 17.15 -3.46
N THR A 118 -2.15 16.65 -2.29
CA THR A 118 -2.81 15.58 -1.56
C THR A 118 -2.84 16.02 -0.10
N THR A 119 -3.97 15.78 0.56
CA THR A 119 -4.13 16.02 1.99
C THR A 119 -4.30 14.67 2.67
N MET A 120 -3.65 14.48 3.82
CA MET A 120 -3.82 13.25 4.59
C MET A 120 -5.26 13.14 5.11
N ASP A 121 -5.76 11.91 5.19
CA ASP A 121 -7.10 11.61 5.73
C ASP A 121 -7.21 12.06 7.20
N THR A 122 -8.33 12.71 7.55
CA THR A 122 -8.52 13.34 8.86
C THR A 122 -8.98 12.37 9.95
N ASP A 123 -9.49 11.22 9.56
CA ASP A 123 -10.04 10.16 10.40
C ASP A 123 -9.13 8.91 10.45
N LEU A 124 -7.85 9.08 10.12
CA LEU A 124 -6.85 8.03 10.20
C LEU A 124 -6.72 7.47 11.61
N VAL A 125 -6.93 6.15 11.77
CA VAL A 125 -6.78 5.47 13.04
C VAL A 125 -5.37 4.87 13.15
N THR A 126 -4.64 5.30 14.18
CA THR A 126 -3.24 4.85 14.38
C THR A 126 -3.17 3.41 14.85
N GLY A 127 -2.28 2.63 14.22
CA GLY A 127 -2.02 1.23 14.56
C GLY A 127 -0.85 0.97 15.49
N THR A 128 -0.46 -0.30 15.56
CA THR A 128 0.65 -0.79 16.40
C THR A 128 1.81 -1.34 15.59
N LEU A 129 1.65 -1.54 14.27
CA LEU A 129 2.71 -2.02 13.38
C LEU A 129 3.73 -0.90 13.12
N THR A 130 4.68 -0.74 14.04
CA THR A 130 5.73 0.29 13.99
C THR A 130 7.06 -0.22 13.43
N THR A 131 7.20 -1.55 13.33
CA THR A 131 8.37 -2.24 12.78
C THR A 131 7.93 -3.52 12.07
N VAL A 132 8.81 -4.04 11.22
CA VAL A 132 8.65 -5.32 10.51
C VAL A 132 9.81 -6.25 10.83
N PRO A 133 9.61 -7.59 10.85
CA PRO A 133 10.61 -8.54 11.32
C PRO A 133 11.64 -8.90 10.23
N TYR A 134 12.08 -7.91 9.45
CA TYR A 134 13.09 -8.05 8.41
C TYR A 134 13.83 -6.72 8.19
N THR A 135 15.05 -6.81 7.67
CA THR A 135 15.84 -5.63 7.32
C THR A 135 15.39 -5.04 6.00
N TYR A 136 15.30 -3.72 5.91
CA TYR A 136 15.01 -2.98 4.70
C TYR A 136 15.74 -1.63 4.74
N THR A 137 15.87 -0.99 3.59
CA THR A 137 16.35 0.38 3.48
C THR A 137 15.21 1.24 2.94
N LEU A 138 15.08 2.44 3.50
CA LEU A 138 14.19 3.46 2.97
C LEU A 138 15.01 4.44 2.14
N ASP A 139 14.62 4.57 0.89
CA ASP A 139 15.04 5.69 0.06
C ASP A 139 14.30 6.96 0.53
N ASP A 140 14.92 8.12 0.34
CA ASP A 140 14.30 9.41 0.65
C ASP A 140 13.06 9.62 -0.24
N ALA A 141 11.92 9.94 0.37
CA ALA A 141 10.65 10.14 -0.31
C ALA A 141 10.76 11.13 -1.48
N SER A 142 11.60 12.16 -1.38
CA SER A 142 11.82 13.15 -2.45
C SER A 142 12.43 12.57 -3.73
N THR A 143 13.07 11.40 -3.65
CA THR A 143 13.69 10.72 -4.81
C THR A 143 12.76 9.72 -5.49
N ILE A 144 11.73 9.25 -4.77
CA ILE A 144 10.92 8.09 -5.18
C ILE A 144 10.19 8.28 -6.49
N ALA A 145 9.61 9.46 -6.73
CA ALA A 145 8.91 9.73 -7.99
C ALA A 145 9.83 9.51 -9.21
N ALA A 146 11.07 10.01 -9.15
CA ALA A 146 12.05 9.86 -10.22
C ALA A 146 12.56 8.41 -10.32
N THR A 147 12.90 7.79 -9.19
CA THR A 147 13.42 6.41 -9.13
C THR A 147 12.43 5.40 -9.68
N VAL A 148 11.17 5.48 -9.23
CA VAL A 148 10.10 4.56 -9.63
C VAL A 148 9.68 4.78 -11.08
N ALA A 149 9.50 6.02 -11.53
CA ALA A 149 9.14 6.30 -12.92
C ALA A 149 10.20 5.81 -13.92
N LYS A 150 11.47 5.74 -13.50
CA LYS A 150 12.57 5.24 -14.32
C LYS A 150 12.70 3.71 -14.31
N SER A 151 12.48 3.08 -13.16
CA SER A 151 12.98 1.70 -12.94
C SER A 151 11.89 0.68 -12.60
N ALA A 152 10.63 1.09 -12.45
CA ALA A 152 9.52 0.15 -12.32
C ALA A 152 9.00 -0.29 -13.69
N GLY A 153 8.53 -1.54 -13.77
CA GLY A 153 7.85 -2.09 -14.93
C GLY A 153 8.65 -3.14 -15.70
N ALA A 154 8.02 -3.66 -16.75
CA ALA A 154 8.61 -4.66 -17.62
C ALA A 154 9.78 -4.09 -18.44
N GLY A 155 10.73 -4.94 -18.82
CA GLY A 155 11.85 -4.56 -19.69
C GLY A 155 13.00 -3.82 -18.98
N VAL A 156 12.92 -3.60 -17.67
CA VAL A 156 14.01 -2.98 -16.89
C VAL A 156 15.06 -4.01 -16.48
N VAL A 157 14.63 -5.13 -15.91
CA VAL A 157 15.52 -6.26 -15.59
C VAL A 157 15.56 -7.20 -16.80
N THR A 158 16.76 -7.43 -17.33
CA THR A 158 17.01 -8.41 -18.40
C THR A 158 17.94 -9.52 -17.88
N PHE A 159 17.79 -10.73 -18.40
CA PHE A 159 18.53 -11.92 -17.99
C PHE A 159 19.39 -12.47 -19.14
#